data_AF-A0A6B3IQY0-F1
#
_entry.id   AF-A0A6B3IQY0-F1
#
_cell.length_a   1.000
_cell.length_b   1.000
_cell.length_c   1.000
_cell.angle_alpha   90.00
_cell.angle_beta   90.00
_cell.angle_gamma   90.00
#
_symmetry.space_group_name_H-M   'P 1'
#
loop_
_entity.id
_entity.type
_entity.pdbx_description
1 polymer ?
#
loop_
_entity_poly.entity_id
_entity_poly.type
_entity_poly.pdbx_seq_one_letter_code
_entity_poly.pdbx_strand_id
1 'polypeptide(L)' 'RVGFLGLLHLDVVRERLEREFGLDLIATAPNVVYRVEMEDGSEHVVTNPSEFPEGKIDKVHEPVVRATVLAPSEFIGAIM' A
#
# COMPACT_ATOMS: atom_id res chain seq x y z
N ARG A 1 -2.77 12.65 -6.71
CA ARG A 1 -2.45 11.47 -5.88
C ARG A 1 -3.18 11.59 -4.56
N VAL A 2 -3.89 10.56 -4.12
CA VAL A 2 -4.69 10.58 -2.89
C VAL A 2 -4.23 9.43 -2.00
N GLY A 3 -4.02 9.70 -0.72
CA GLY A 3 -3.71 8.69 0.28
C GLY A 3 -4.99 8.19 0.96
N PHE A 4 -5.04 6.90 1.26
CA PHE A 4 -6.19 6.26 1.91
C PHE A 4 -5.74 5.47 3.12
N LEU A 5 -6.70 5.14 3.99
CA LEU A 5 -6.45 4.36 5.21
C LEU A 5 -6.43 2.85 4.95
N GLY A 6 -6.80 2.43 3.74
CA GLY A 6 -6.91 1.05 3.33
C GLY A 6 -7.79 0.92 2.09
N LEU A 7 -7.94 -0.32 1.60
CA LEU A 7 -8.69 -0.64 0.39
C LEU A 7 -10.16 -0.22 0.50
N LEU A 8 -10.83 -0.56 1.60
CA LEU A 8 -12.23 -0.17 1.80
C LEU A 8 -12.43 1.35 1.79
N HIS A 9 -11.49 2.11 2.35
CA HIS A 9 -11.57 3.57 2.33
C HIS A 9 -11.45 4.10 0.90
N LEU A 10 -10.56 3.53 0.08
CA LEU A 10 -10.44 3.86 -1.34
C LEU A 10 -11.74 3.55 -2.09
N ASP A 11 -12.33 2.37 -1.88
CA ASP A 11 -13.55 1.95 -2.57
C ASP A 11 -14.74 2.86 -2.24
N VAL A 12 -14.91 3.21 -0.96
CA VAL A 12 -15.97 4.12 -0.53
C VAL A 12 -15.80 5.50 -1.17
N VAL A 13 -14.58 6.06 -1.17
CA VAL A 13 -14.34 7.38 -1.75
C VAL A 13 -14.56 7.37 -3.26
N ARG A 14 -14.11 6.31 -3.96
CA ARG A 14 -14.34 6.15 -5.39
C ARG A 14 -15.82 6.09 -5.72
N GLU A 15 -16.58 5.22 -5.06
CA GLU A 15 -18.02 5.04 -5.31
C GLU A 15 -18.78 6.35 -5.08
N ARG A 16 -18.41 7.10 -4.05
CA ARG A 16 -19.02 8.41 -3.78
C ARG A 16 -18.70 9.42 -4.86
N LEU A 17 -17.46 9.48 -5.36
CA LEU A 17 -17.10 10.39 -6.44
C LEU A 17 -17.82 10.05 -7.75
N GLU A 18 -17.97 8.76 -8.06
CA GLU A 18 -18.72 8.29 -9.23
C GLU A 18 -20.22 8.63 -9.09
N ARG A 19 -20.85 8.35 -7.95
CA ARG A 19 -22.29 8.57 -7.75
C ARG A 19 -22.69 10.02 -7.52
N GLU A 20 -21.95 10.76 -6.69
CA GLU A 20 -22.34 12.11 -6.28
C GLU A 20 -21.88 13.18 -7.27
N PHE A 21 -20.78 12.91 -7.99
CA PHE A 21 -20.15 13.90 -8.88
C PHE A 21 -20.07 13.45 -10.35
N GLY A 22 -20.51 12.23 -10.67
CA GLY A 22 -20.54 11.73 -12.05
C GLY A 22 -19.14 11.59 -12.67
N LEU A 23 -18.11 11.42 -11.85
CA LEU A 23 -16.72 11.32 -12.30
C LEU A 23 -16.37 9.87 -12.61
N ASP A 24 -15.93 9.59 -13.84
CA ASP A 24 -15.36 8.28 -14.19
C ASP A 24 -13.88 8.26 -13.80
N LEU A 25 -13.52 7.42 -12.83
CA LEU A 25 -12.20 7.40 -12.19
C LEU A 25 -11.47 6.09 -12.46
N ILE A 26 -10.26 6.18 -13.00
CA ILE A 26 -9.35 5.05 -13.14
C ILE A 26 -8.44 5.01 -11.90
N ALA A 27 -8.64 4.02 -11.04
CA ALA A 27 -7.77 3.78 -9.89
C ALA A 27 -6.64 2.80 -10.27
N THR A 28 -5.39 3.21 -10.02
CA THR A 28 -4.22 2.33 -10.12
C THR A 28 -4.08 1.49 -8.85
N ALA A 29 -3.30 0.40 -8.91
CA ALA A 29 -2.98 -0.39 -7.73
C ALA A 29 -2.40 0.50 -6.61
N PRO A 30 -2.87 0.33 -5.36
CA PRO A 30 -2.33 1.08 -4.23
C PRO A 30 -0.91 0.61 -3.92
N ASN A 31 -0.05 1.55 -3.50
CA ASN A 31 1.31 1.26 -3.06
C ASN A 31 1.43 1.55 -1.56
N VAL A 32 2.31 0.80 -0.90
CA VAL A 32 2.67 1.05 0.50
C VAL A 32 3.87 1.99 0.58
N VAL A 33 4.09 2.58 1.76
CA VAL A 33 5.25 3.44 2.02
C VAL A 33 6.43 2.57 2.44
N TYR A 34 7.54 2.70 1.74
CA TYR A 34 8.79 2.02 2.07
C TYR A 34 9.74 2.98 2.79
N ARG A 35 10.60 2.42 3.64
CA ARG A 35 11.77 3.15 4.18
C ARG A 35 13.03 2.48 3.66
N VAL A 36 13.87 3.25 2.97
CA VAL A 36 15.11 2.78 2.36
C VAL A 36 16.29 3.38 3.11
N GLU A 37 17.21 2.54 3.56
CA GLU A 37 18.47 2.90 4.20
C GLU A 37 19.60 2.73 3.16
N MET A 38 20.32 3.81 2.89
CA MET A 38 21.44 3.83 1.94
C MET A 38 22.75 3.44 2.64
N GLU A 39 23.77 2.99 1.90
CA GLU A 39 25.08 2.64 2.48
C GLU A 39 25.78 3.82 3.19
N ASP A 40 25.40 5.06 2.88
CA ASP A 40 25.92 6.27 3.54
C ASP A 40 25.21 6.60 4.87
N GLY A 41 24.23 5.78 5.28
CA GLY A 41 23.44 5.95 6.50
C GLY A 41 22.26 6.92 6.35
N SER A 42 21.98 7.43 5.14
CA SER A 42 20.78 8.24 4.88
C SER A 42 19.52 7.37 4.79
N GLU A 43 18.41 7.87 5.35
CA GLU A 43 17.10 7.24 5.25
C GLU A 43 16.18 8.00 4.29
N HIS A 44 15.54 7.29 3.37
CA HIS A 44 14.56 7.81 2.43
C HIS A 44 13.19 7.17 2.66
N VAL A 45 12.16 8.00 2.86
CA VAL A 45 10.77 7.56 2.90
C VAL A 45 10.22 7.59 1.47
N VAL A 46 10.12 6.41 0.85
CA VAL A 46 9.64 6.28 -0.52
C VAL A 46 8.15 6.07 -0.51
N THR A 47 7.42 7.09 -0.96
CA THR A 47 5.99 6.96 -1.17
C THR A 47 5.69 6.49 -2.59
N ASN A 48 6.44 6.97 -3.59
CA ASN A 48 6.23 6.64 -4.99
C ASN A 48 7.33 5.68 -5.49
N PRO A 49 6.98 4.60 -6.22
CA PRO A 49 7.99 3.79 -6.91
C PRO A 49 8.98 4.60 -7.77
N SER A 50 8.55 5.73 -8.36
CA SER A 50 9.45 6.60 -9.15
C SER A 50 10.42 7.44 -8.31
N GLU A 51 10.17 7.59 -7.00
CA GLU A 51 11.05 8.29 -6.05
C GLU A 51 12.02 7.33 -5.37
N PHE A 52 12.04 6.07 -5.81
CA PHE A 52 12.92 5.07 -5.24
C PHE A 52 14.38 5.46 -5.52
N PRO A 53 15.23 5.52 -4.47
CA PRO A 53 16.58 6.05 -4.62
C PRO A 53 17.42 5.16 -5.54
N GLU A 54 18.17 5.78 -6.45
CA GLU A 54 19.16 5.11 -7.29
C GLU A 54 20.51 5.11 -6.57
N GLY A 55 21.19 3.96 -6.51
CA GLY A 55 22.50 3.83 -5.86
C GLY A 55 22.68 2.52 -5.12
N LYS A 56 23.60 2.53 -4.14
CA LYS A 56 23.85 1.38 -3.27
C LYS A 56 22.94 1.43 -2.04
N ILE A 57 21.99 0.51 -2.02
CA ILE A 57 21.01 0.35 -0.94
C ILE A 57 21.56 -0.67 0.05
N ASP A 58 21.53 -0.34 1.34
CA ASP A 58 21.90 -1.27 2.40
C ASP A 58 20.66 -2.09 2.83
N LYS A 59 19.56 -1.42 3.18
CA LYS A 59 18.33 -2.07 3.63
C LYS A 59 17.06 -1.42 3.09
N VAL A 60 16.04 -2.24 2.90
CA VAL A 60 14.68 -1.80 2.57
C VAL A 60 13.72 -2.34 3.61
N HIS A 61 12.95 -1.45 4.23
CA HIS A 61 11.92 -1.77 5.20
C HIS A 61 10.54 -1.59 4.57
N GLU A 62 9.75 -2.66 4.61
CA GLU A 62 8.34 -2.65 4.23
C GLU A 62 7.44 -2.65 5.47
N PRO A 63 6.22 -2.09 5.38
CA PRO A 63 5.28 -2.10 6.48
C PRO A 63 4.67 -3.49 6.64
N VAL A 64 4.89 -4.10 7.80
CA VAL A 64 4.30 -5.39 8.16
C VAL A 64 3.13 -5.17 9.12
N VAL A 65 2.07 -5.94 8.93
CA VAL A 65 0.89 -5.92 9.81
C VAL A 65 0.69 -7.27 10.48
N ARG A 66 0.26 -7.26 11.73
CA ARG A 66 -0.21 -8.48 12.41
C ARG A 66 -1.69 -8.67 12.11
N ALA A 67 -2.00 -9.57 11.20
CA ALA A 67 -3.36 -9.94 10.85
C ALA A 67 -3.87 -11.09 11.73
N THR A 68 -5.17 -11.07 12.05
CA THR A 68 -5.86 -12.20 12.68
C THR A 68 -6.99 -12.63 11.76
N VAL A 69 -6.94 -13.87 11.30
CA VAL A 69 -7.94 -14.43 10.39
C VAL A 69 -8.81 -15.41 11.17
N LEU A 70 -10.13 -15.19 11.14
CA LEU A 70 -11.11 -16.11 11.70
C LEU A 70 -11.77 -16.86 10.55
N ALA A 71 -11.57 -18.17 10.49
CA ALA A 71 -12.15 -19.02 9.46
C ALA A 71 -12.47 -20.42 10.02
N PRO A 72 -13.45 -21.14 9.43
CA PRO A 72 -13.68 -22.55 9.73
C PRO A 72 -12.43 -23.40 9.45
N SER A 73 -12.27 -24.49 10.21
CA SER A 73 -11.06 -25.32 10.16
C SER A 73 -10.80 -25.98 8.79
N GLU A 74 -11.85 -26.23 8.02
CA GLU A 74 -11.76 -26.81 6.69
C GLU A 74 -11.05 -25.89 5.67
N PHE A 75 -10.99 -24.58 5.92
CA PHE A 75 -10.37 -23.61 5.02
C PHE A 75 -8.92 -23.26 5.38
N ILE A 76 -8.37 -23.78 6.48
CA ILE A 76 -7.03 -23.42 6.96
C ILE A 76 -5.96 -23.64 5.88
N GLY A 77 -6.03 -24.75 5.14
CA GLY A 77 -5.05 -25.07 4.10
C GLY A 77 -5.13 -24.18 2.85
N ALA A 78 -6.26 -23.52 2.61
CA ALA A 78 -6.40 -22.57 1.50
C ALA A 78 -6.04 -21.13 1.90
N ILE A 79 -6.05 -20.84 3.21
CA ILE A 79 -5.76 -19.52 3.78
C ILE A 79 -4.26 -19.33 4.04
N MET A 80 -3.53 -20.39 4.38
CA MET A 80 -2.07 -20.37 4.54
C MET A 80 -1.34 -20.55 3.21
#